data_AF-A0AAU9JS81-F1
#
_entry.id   AF-A0AAU9JS81-F1
#
_cell.length_a   1.000
_cell.length_b   1.000
_cell.length_c   1.000
_cell.angle_alpha   90.00
_cell.angle_beta   90.00
_cell.angle_gamma   90.00
#
_symmetry.space_group_name_H-M   'P 1'
#
loop_
_entity.id
_entity.type
_entity.pdbx_description
1 polymer ?
#
loop_
_entity_poly.entity_id
_entity_poly.type
_entity_poly.pdbx_seq_one_letter_code
_entity_poly.pdbx_strand_id
1 'polypeptide(L)'
;MDDIGKWIYGIGGVCTLIIGSFAVFNGINYWKYRNLKDLSVQDLVNNSENNPTKLVCVSGIVSDKNAFKPIHFKNYGKIVYSDTIEYRYAQSGRCREIHDRVISQFSLVQGRLEIMISPSNDTNIYTNTIYSKSENLSPSFELMLQGVMSFISSWFGSEVIIPVEVFHEVEEKVISCNSAITAIGKFSKTNGKITVIPDHIGFSKNEILRHLRKNLGWLWATAVILGCVFVVPAIRRLRKRRNLENQYRNIRENIPEGFHCVICLENPRDTLIEPCKHLCVCRVCCDSLNQCPVCRAGIQNTIRIYYP
;
A
#
# COMPACT_ATOMS: atom_id res chain seq x y z
N MET A 1 -28.97 -11.98 2.73
CA MET A 1 -28.13 -11.00 2.00
C MET A 1 -26.83 -10.69 2.78
N ASP A 2 -26.37 -11.61 3.65
CA ASP A 2 -25.39 -11.29 4.69
C ASP A 2 -23.99 -11.89 4.47
N ASP A 3 -23.84 -12.81 3.51
CA ASP A 3 -22.56 -13.49 3.26
C ASP A 3 -21.66 -12.75 2.27
N ILE A 4 -22.23 -12.03 1.30
CA ILE A 4 -21.48 -11.16 0.38
C ILE A 4 -20.80 -10.02 1.15
N GLY A 5 -21.45 -9.51 2.20
CA GLY A 5 -20.89 -8.48 3.06
C GLY A 5 -19.60 -8.93 3.75
N LYS A 6 -19.60 -10.14 4.33
CA LYS A 6 -18.42 -10.69 5.04
C LYS A 6 -17.22 -10.90 4.11
N TRP A 7 -17.45 -11.33 2.87
CA TRP A 7 -16.40 -11.50 1.85
C TRP A 7 -15.74 -10.17 1.46
N ILE A 8 -16.55 -9.12 1.23
CA ILE A 8 -16.05 -7.77 0.89
C ILE A 8 -15.22 -7.16 2.04
N TYR A 9 -15.61 -7.38 3.30
CA TYR A 9 -14.83 -6.90 4.46
C TYR A 9 -13.53 -7.69 4.67
N GLY A 10 -13.50 -9.00 4.36
CA GLY A 10 -12.29 -9.81 4.43
C GLY A 10 -11.24 -9.40 3.41
N ILE A 11 -11.64 -9.22 2.15
CA ILE A 11 -10.74 -8.78 1.06
C ILE A 11 -10.32 -7.32 1.26
N GLY A 12 -11.25 -6.44 1.64
CA GLY A 12 -10.95 -5.04 1.94
C GLY A 12 -9.93 -4.88 3.08
N GLY A 13 -10.04 -5.70 4.13
CA GLY A 13 -9.08 -5.73 5.24
C GLY A 13 -7.66 -6.13 4.80
N VAL A 14 -7.53 -7.18 3.99
CA VAL A 14 -6.23 -7.65 3.48
C VAL A 14 -5.60 -6.62 2.54
N CYS A 15 -6.38 -6.01 1.63
CA CYS A 15 -5.87 -4.94 0.76
C CYS A 15 -5.42 -3.70 1.54
N THR A 16 -6.13 -3.29 2.60
CA THR A 16 -5.70 -2.17 3.45
C THR A 16 -4.41 -2.46 4.22
N LEU A 17 -4.17 -3.71 4.62
CA LEU A 17 -2.92 -4.11 5.29
C LEU A 17 -1.72 -4.12 4.34
N ILE A 18 -1.90 -4.58 3.10
CA ILE A 18 -0.84 -4.61 2.08
C ILE A 18 -0.49 -3.19 1.63
N ILE A 19 -1.49 -2.35 1.33
CA ILE A 19 -1.30 -0.95 0.94
C ILE A 19 -0.71 -0.16 2.12
N GLY A 20 -1.18 -0.41 3.35
CA GLY A 20 -0.63 0.18 4.57
C GLY A 20 0.83 -0.18 4.80
N SER A 21 1.22 -1.44 4.60
CA SER A 21 2.60 -1.91 4.76
C SER A 21 3.54 -1.27 3.72
N PHE A 22 3.10 -1.18 2.46
CA PHE A 22 3.87 -0.53 1.40
C PHE A 22 3.96 0.99 1.61
N ALA A 23 2.90 1.62 2.14
CA ALA A 23 2.90 3.04 2.47
C ALA A 23 3.83 3.40 3.64
N VAL A 24 3.81 2.57 4.68
CA VAL A 24 4.69 2.71 5.84
C VAL A 24 6.15 2.50 5.42
N PHE A 25 6.45 1.49 4.60
CA PHE A 25 7.81 1.24 4.13
C PHE A 25 8.39 2.39 3.28
N ASN A 26 7.62 2.87 2.30
CA ASN A 26 8.04 4.01 1.46
C ASN A 26 8.09 5.33 2.24
N GLY A 27 7.16 5.55 3.17
CA GLY A 27 7.14 6.73 4.04
C GLY A 27 8.33 6.78 5.01
N ILE A 28 8.68 5.65 5.61
CA ILE A 28 9.86 5.50 6.48
C ILE A 28 11.14 5.78 5.67
N ASN A 29 11.26 5.20 4.47
CA ASN A 29 12.43 5.43 3.62
C ASN A 29 12.56 6.91 3.22
N TYR A 30 11.48 7.56 2.79
CA TYR A 30 11.51 9.00 2.47
C TYR A 30 11.98 9.84 3.66
N TRP A 31 11.42 9.64 4.86
CA TRP A 31 11.81 10.38 6.06
C TRP A 31 13.25 10.10 6.49
N LYS A 32 13.67 8.83 6.41
CA LYS A 32 15.04 8.38 6.70
C LYS A 32 16.07 9.10 5.83
N TYR A 33 15.81 9.23 4.52
CA TYR A 33 16.74 9.91 3.59
C TYR A 33 16.63 11.43 3.62
N ARG A 34 15.45 11.99 3.89
CA ARG A 34 15.23 13.45 3.93
C ARG A 34 16.12 14.14 4.97
N ASN A 35 16.23 13.54 6.16
CA ASN A 35 16.96 14.12 7.29
C ASN A 35 18.48 13.97 7.22
N LEU A 36 19.02 13.24 6.24
CA LEU A 36 20.46 13.13 6.04
C LEU A 36 21.04 14.49 5.66
N LYS A 37 22.11 14.93 6.33
CA LYS A 37 22.89 16.06 5.82
C LYS A 37 23.81 15.55 4.71
N ASP A 38 24.07 16.38 3.72
CA ASP A 38 25.14 16.10 2.76
C ASP A 38 26.45 16.19 3.54
N LEU A 39 27.14 15.05 3.69
CA LEU A 39 28.43 15.04 4.37
C LEU A 39 29.51 15.42 3.37
N SER A 40 30.42 16.31 3.79
CA SER A 40 31.67 16.48 3.07
C SER A 40 32.54 15.25 3.25
N VAL A 41 33.42 14.95 2.29
CA VAL A 41 34.36 13.84 2.44
C VAL A 41 35.26 14.02 3.67
N GLN A 42 35.59 15.26 4.04
CA GLN A 42 36.37 15.56 5.25
C GLN A 42 35.62 15.11 6.51
N ASP A 43 34.31 15.31 6.56
CA ASP A 43 33.49 14.84 7.69
C ASP A 43 33.43 13.32 7.76
N LEU A 44 33.49 12.61 6.62
CA LEU A 44 33.56 11.15 6.58
C LEU A 44 34.92 10.60 7.02
N VAL A 45 36.00 11.30 6.67
CA VAL A 45 37.35 10.95 7.11
C VAL A 45 37.49 11.14 8.63
N ASN A 46 36.93 12.24 9.15
CA ASN A 46 37.03 12.66 10.55
C ASN A 46 36.06 11.92 11.49
N ASN A 47 34.88 11.48 11.01
CA ASN A 47 33.97 10.65 11.80
C ASN A 47 34.49 9.20 11.88
N SER A 48 35.46 8.98 12.77
CA SER A 48 36.11 7.69 13.01
C SER A 48 35.29 6.70 13.85
N GLU A 49 33.99 6.88 14.01
CA GLU A 49 33.17 5.91 14.71
C GLU A 49 32.84 4.74 13.77
N ASN A 50 33.45 3.60 14.08
CA ASN A 50 33.31 2.28 13.44
C ASN A 50 31.86 1.79 13.47
N ASN A 51 30.96 2.42 12.72
CA ASN A 51 29.59 1.94 12.55
C ASN A 51 29.33 1.72 11.06
N PRO A 52 29.62 0.51 10.52
CA PRO A 52 29.54 0.18 9.08
C PRO A 52 28.11 0.21 8.52
N THR A 53 27.13 0.64 9.31
CA THR A 53 25.71 0.71 8.98
C THR A 53 25.18 2.14 8.93
N LYS A 54 26.01 3.14 9.24
CA LYS A 54 25.57 4.54 9.22
C LYS A 54 25.31 4.98 7.79
N LEU A 55 24.10 5.45 7.56
CA LEU A 55 23.64 5.95 6.28
C LEU A 55 24.24 7.33 6.02
N VAL A 56 24.81 7.52 4.85
CA VAL A 56 25.48 8.77 4.44
C VAL A 56 24.97 9.23 3.09
N CYS A 57 25.02 10.54 2.88
CA CYS A 57 24.75 11.18 1.61
C CYS A 57 26.04 11.86 1.15
N VAL A 58 26.54 11.45 -0.01
CA VAL A 58 27.82 11.91 -0.57
C VAL A 58 27.59 12.43 -1.97
N SER A 59 28.13 13.61 -2.27
CA SER A 59 28.07 14.19 -3.61
C SER A 59 29.49 14.45 -4.13
N GLY A 60 29.70 14.24 -5.43
CA GLY A 60 31.00 14.45 -6.05
C GLY A 60 30.98 14.27 -7.55
N ILE A 61 32.14 14.50 -8.17
CA ILE A 61 32.34 14.33 -9.61
C ILE A 61 32.85 12.91 -9.86
N VAL A 62 32.23 12.21 -10.81
CA VAL A 62 32.63 10.85 -11.20
C VAL A 62 33.99 10.86 -11.90
N SER A 63 34.89 9.98 -11.45
CA SER A 63 36.25 9.79 -11.97
C SER A 63 36.47 8.39 -12.60
N ASP A 64 37.37 8.34 -13.57
CA ASP A 64 37.51 7.27 -14.56
C ASP A 64 38.58 6.24 -14.22
N LYS A 65 38.22 5.26 -13.37
CA LYS A 65 39.09 4.09 -13.16
C LYS A 65 38.76 2.92 -14.09
N ASN A 66 37.47 2.69 -14.37
CA ASN A 66 36.98 1.56 -15.15
C ASN A 66 35.98 2.01 -16.23
N ALA A 67 36.25 3.13 -16.89
CA ALA A 67 35.29 3.72 -17.81
C ALA A 67 35.18 2.91 -19.12
N PHE A 68 33.95 2.60 -19.53
CA PHE A 68 33.62 1.82 -20.73
C PHE A 68 32.66 2.60 -21.64
N LYS A 69 32.28 2.03 -22.79
CA LYS A 69 31.29 2.62 -23.71
C LYS A 69 29.90 2.02 -23.47
N PRO A 70 28.81 2.77 -23.67
CA PRO A 70 27.46 2.23 -23.52
C PRO A 70 27.18 1.08 -24.49
N ILE A 71 26.21 0.26 -24.13
CA ILE A 71 25.84 -0.95 -24.87
C ILE A 71 25.15 -0.54 -26.17
N HIS A 72 24.10 0.29 -26.09
CA HIS A 72 23.27 0.64 -27.23
C HIS A 72 23.72 1.95 -27.91
N PHE A 73 24.30 2.89 -27.17
CA PHE A 73 24.70 4.20 -27.70
C PHE A 73 26.23 4.42 -27.73
N LYS A 74 26.95 3.70 -28.60
CA LYS A 74 28.43 3.70 -28.67
C LYS A 74 29.10 5.05 -28.97
N ASN A 75 28.34 6.03 -29.47
CA ASN A 75 28.81 7.39 -29.76
C ASN A 75 28.77 8.30 -28.52
N TYR A 76 28.21 7.85 -27.40
CA TYR A 76 28.24 8.59 -26.16
C TYR A 76 29.67 8.67 -25.59
N GLY A 77 29.87 9.62 -24.66
CA GLY A 77 31.08 9.68 -23.85
C GLY A 77 31.33 8.39 -23.05
N LYS A 78 32.50 8.29 -22.45
CA LYS A 78 32.79 7.18 -21.53
C LYS A 78 31.79 7.21 -20.36
N ILE A 79 31.43 6.03 -19.89
CA ILE A 79 30.51 5.82 -18.77
C ILE A 79 31.15 4.89 -17.75
N VAL A 80 30.77 5.03 -16.49
CA VAL A 80 31.23 4.14 -15.41
C VAL A 80 30.17 3.09 -15.05
N TYR A 81 28.95 3.26 -15.53
CA TYR A 81 27.83 2.43 -15.16
C TYR A 81 26.76 2.46 -16.26
N SER A 82 26.19 1.30 -16.59
CA SER A 82 25.03 1.16 -17.49
C SER A 82 24.00 0.19 -16.90
N ASP A 83 22.73 0.57 -16.97
CA ASP A 83 21.57 -0.23 -16.59
C ASP A 83 20.59 -0.27 -17.76
N THR A 84 20.51 -1.43 -18.41
CA THR A 84 19.57 -1.68 -19.50
C THR A 84 18.36 -2.40 -18.94
N ILE A 85 17.20 -1.81 -19.18
CA ILE A 85 15.92 -2.34 -18.74
C ILE A 85 15.06 -2.58 -19.97
N GLU A 86 14.62 -3.81 -20.14
CA GLU A 86 13.74 -4.25 -21.22
C GLU A 86 12.35 -4.55 -20.65
N TYR A 87 11.37 -3.74 -21.05
CA TYR A 87 9.96 -3.89 -20.71
C TYR A 87 9.20 -4.59 -21.83
N ARG A 88 8.45 -5.64 -21.49
CA ARG A 88 7.54 -6.31 -22.42
C ARG A 88 6.10 -6.15 -21.97
N TYR A 89 5.27 -5.49 -22.75
CA TYR A 89 3.86 -5.30 -22.39
C TYR A 89 2.99 -6.28 -23.16
N ALA A 90 2.12 -6.97 -22.42
CA ALA A 90 1.06 -7.78 -23.00
C ALA A 90 -0.29 -7.04 -22.95
N GLN A 91 -1.28 -7.51 -23.70
CA GLN A 91 -2.65 -6.95 -23.64
C GLN A 91 -3.25 -6.99 -22.22
N SER A 92 -2.84 -7.95 -21.39
CA SER A 92 -3.30 -8.11 -20.00
C SER A 92 -2.58 -7.22 -18.98
N GLY A 93 -1.57 -6.45 -19.40
CA GLY A 93 -0.78 -5.58 -18.53
C GLY A 93 0.74 -5.70 -18.77
N ARG A 94 1.52 -5.11 -17.85
CA ARG A 94 2.99 -5.16 -17.92
C ARG A 94 3.48 -6.58 -17.64
N CYS A 95 4.23 -7.17 -18.58
CA CYS A 95 4.88 -8.46 -18.41
C CYS A 95 6.42 -8.28 -18.29
N ARG A 96 7.05 -9.32 -17.75
CA ARG A 96 8.49 -9.59 -17.60
C ARG A 96 9.47 -8.45 -17.98
N GLU A 97 10.15 -7.92 -16.96
CA GLU A 97 11.28 -7.00 -17.09
C GLU A 97 12.57 -7.84 -17.21
N ILE A 98 13.30 -7.72 -18.32
CA ILE A 98 14.67 -8.25 -18.42
C ILE A 98 15.62 -7.12 -18.03
N HIS A 99 16.51 -7.40 -17.10
CA HIS A 99 17.33 -6.40 -16.44
C HIS A 99 18.81 -6.77 -16.60
N ASP A 100 19.47 -6.11 -17.55
CA ASP A 100 20.89 -6.33 -17.85
C ASP A 100 21.71 -5.14 -17.34
N ARG A 101 22.56 -5.40 -16.35
CA ARG A 101 23.32 -4.36 -15.65
C ARG A 101 24.82 -4.57 -15.78
N VAL A 102 25.52 -3.54 -16.23
CA VAL A 102 26.98 -3.49 -16.24
C VAL A 102 27.46 -2.54 -15.15
N ILE A 103 27.87 -3.13 -14.03
CA ILE A 103 28.36 -2.40 -12.85
C ILE A 103 29.88 -2.35 -12.90
N SER A 104 30.45 -1.14 -12.90
CA SER A 104 31.85 -0.96 -12.54
C SER A 104 31.97 -0.15 -11.25
N GLN A 105 33.00 -0.45 -10.45
CA GLN A 105 33.35 0.40 -9.32
C GLN A 105 33.98 1.68 -9.84
N PHE A 106 33.51 2.81 -9.34
CA PHE A 106 34.00 4.12 -9.73
C PHE A 106 34.30 4.96 -8.50
N SER A 107 34.90 6.13 -8.71
CA SER A 107 35.28 7.00 -7.60
C SER A 107 34.63 8.37 -7.76
N LEU A 108 34.15 8.93 -6.64
CA LEU A 108 33.71 10.32 -6.56
C LEU A 108 34.83 11.18 -6.01
N VAL A 109 35.12 12.25 -6.73
CA VAL A 109 36.12 13.23 -6.37
C VAL A 109 35.43 14.47 -5.83
N GLN A 110 35.85 14.91 -4.65
CA GLN A 110 35.46 16.20 -4.05
C GLN A 110 36.74 16.93 -3.62
N GLY A 111 37.19 17.88 -4.44
CA GLY A 111 38.49 18.54 -4.24
C GLY A 111 39.65 17.56 -4.41
N ARG A 112 40.42 17.32 -3.33
CA ARG A 112 41.58 16.39 -3.33
C ARG A 112 41.25 14.98 -2.80
N LEU A 113 40.01 14.76 -2.36
CA LEU A 113 39.60 13.51 -1.72
C LEU A 113 38.81 12.65 -2.69
N GLU A 114 39.02 11.34 -2.59
CA GLU A 114 38.41 10.34 -3.45
C GLU A 114 37.65 9.31 -2.61
N ILE A 115 36.38 9.10 -2.94
CA ILE A 115 35.51 8.09 -2.33
C ILE A 115 35.21 7.02 -3.36
N MET A 116 35.42 5.76 -3.00
CA MET A 116 35.07 4.65 -3.89
C MET A 116 33.58 4.32 -3.75
N ILE A 117 32.87 4.23 -4.88
CA ILE A 117 31.48 3.78 -4.94
C ILE A 117 31.44 2.39 -5.55
N SER A 118 30.75 1.49 -4.84
CA SER A 118 30.52 0.11 -5.25
C SER A 118 29.02 -0.16 -5.28
N PRO A 119 28.35 0.09 -6.42
CA PRO A 119 26.93 -0.21 -6.57
C PRO A 119 26.65 -1.71 -6.41
N SER A 120 25.48 -2.06 -5.88
CA SER A 120 24.98 -3.43 -5.80
C SER A 120 23.81 -3.65 -6.75
N ASN A 121 23.30 -4.88 -6.82
CA ASN A 121 22.11 -5.19 -7.63
C ASN A 121 20.85 -4.49 -7.11
N ASP A 122 20.81 -4.16 -5.81
CA ASP A 122 19.66 -3.48 -5.20
C ASP A 122 19.75 -1.95 -5.27
N THR A 123 20.85 -1.40 -5.80
CA THR A 123 21.00 0.06 -5.97
C THR A 123 19.99 0.59 -6.97
N ASN A 124 19.19 1.58 -6.54
CA ASN A 124 18.23 2.27 -7.39
C ASN A 124 18.83 3.52 -8.03
N ILE A 125 18.59 3.72 -9.31
CA ILE A 125 19.27 4.76 -10.09
C ILE A 125 18.27 5.69 -10.76
N TYR A 126 18.47 6.98 -10.50
CA TYR A 126 17.64 8.08 -10.97
C TYR A 126 18.50 9.03 -11.84
N THR A 127 19.20 8.46 -12.81
CA THR A 127 20.01 9.19 -13.80
C THR A 127 19.30 9.27 -15.15
N ASN A 128 19.94 9.94 -16.12
CA ASN A 128 19.37 10.12 -17.45
C ASN A 128 19.31 8.79 -18.21
N THR A 129 18.18 8.59 -18.89
CA THR A 129 18.05 7.60 -19.97
C THR A 129 18.68 8.19 -21.23
N ILE A 130 19.70 7.52 -21.79
CA ILE A 130 20.41 7.98 -23.00
C ILE A 130 19.94 7.27 -24.27
N TYR A 131 19.27 6.13 -24.11
CA TYR A 131 18.70 5.36 -25.19
C TYR A 131 17.34 4.86 -24.74
N SER A 132 16.32 5.13 -25.55
CA SER A 132 15.00 4.54 -25.40
C SER A 132 14.56 4.12 -26.80
N LYS A 133 14.27 2.84 -26.98
CA LYS A 133 13.69 2.31 -28.20
C LYS A 133 12.40 1.59 -27.83
N SER A 134 11.32 2.01 -28.46
CA SER A 134 10.02 1.38 -28.35
C SER A 134 9.66 0.77 -29.70
N GLU A 135 9.46 -0.54 -29.75
CA GLU A 135 8.99 -1.26 -30.92
C GLU A 135 7.58 -1.80 -30.67
N ASN A 136 6.67 -1.48 -31.58
CA ASN A 136 5.37 -2.16 -31.64
C ASN A 136 5.60 -3.52 -32.27
N LEU A 137 5.42 -4.60 -31.50
CA LEU A 137 5.36 -5.93 -32.07
C LEU A 137 3.98 -6.09 -32.69
N SER A 138 3.93 -6.11 -34.03
CA SER A 138 2.73 -6.54 -34.72
C SER A 138 2.45 -7.98 -34.30
N PRO A 139 1.30 -8.29 -33.66
CA PRO A 139 0.99 -9.66 -33.30
C PRO A 139 0.97 -10.48 -34.59
N SER A 140 1.67 -11.61 -34.62
CA SER A 140 1.55 -12.54 -35.75
C SER A 140 0.09 -12.99 -35.86
N PHE A 141 -0.37 -13.32 -37.06
CA PHE A 141 -1.73 -13.81 -37.30
C PHE A 141 -2.10 -14.99 -36.38
N GLU A 142 -1.11 -15.81 -36.05
CA GLU A 142 -1.22 -16.95 -35.15
C GLU A 142 -1.45 -16.55 -33.67
N LEU A 143 -0.78 -15.48 -33.19
CA LEU A 143 -1.05 -14.90 -31.86
C LEU A 143 -2.41 -14.18 -31.80
N MET A 144 -2.85 -13.55 -32.90
CA MET A 144 -4.20 -12.98 -32.97
C MET A 144 -5.28 -14.08 -32.87
N LEU A 145 -5.10 -15.20 -33.58
CA LEU A 145 -5.96 -16.36 -33.49
C LEU A 145 -5.97 -16.96 -32.08
N GLN A 146 -4.82 -17.07 -31.43
CA GLN A 146 -4.72 -17.54 -30.04
C GLN A 146 -5.45 -16.62 -29.06
N GLY A 147 -5.35 -15.29 -29.20
CA GLY A 147 -6.11 -14.34 -28.39
C GLY A 147 -7.62 -14.47 -28.58
N VAL A 148 -8.07 -14.70 -29.82
CA VAL A 148 -9.49 -14.99 -30.14
C VAL A 148 -9.92 -16.32 -29.51
N MET A 149 -9.08 -17.35 -29.59
CA MET A 149 -9.36 -18.66 -28.98
C MET A 149 -9.40 -18.59 -27.45
N SER A 150 -8.57 -17.78 -26.81
CA SER A 150 -8.64 -17.48 -25.36
C SER A 150 -9.93 -16.74 -24.99
N PHE A 151 -10.41 -15.83 -25.83
CA PHE A 151 -11.69 -15.15 -25.64
C PHE A 151 -12.87 -16.14 -25.75
N ILE A 152 -12.80 -17.07 -26.71
CA ILE A 152 -13.78 -18.15 -26.88
C ILE A 152 -13.71 -19.13 -25.70
N SER A 153 -12.52 -19.54 -25.26
CA SER A 153 -12.34 -20.52 -24.17
C SER A 153 -12.76 -19.99 -22.81
N SER A 154 -12.66 -18.67 -22.59
CA SER A 154 -13.19 -17.98 -21.40
C SER A 154 -14.71 -18.13 -21.29
N TRP A 155 -15.43 -18.26 -22.42
CA TRP A 155 -16.86 -18.55 -22.44
C TRP A 155 -17.19 -20.03 -22.09
N PHE A 156 -16.22 -20.94 -22.25
CA PHE A 156 -16.35 -22.37 -21.95
C PHE A 156 -15.64 -22.79 -20.64
N GLY A 157 -15.28 -21.83 -19.79
CA GLY A 157 -14.85 -22.09 -18.41
C GLY A 157 -13.40 -22.57 -18.23
N SER A 158 -12.56 -22.51 -19.26
CA SER A 158 -11.11 -22.71 -19.12
C SER A 158 -10.36 -21.42 -19.44
N GLU A 159 -9.92 -20.72 -18.38
CA GLU A 159 -9.10 -19.51 -18.47
C GLU A 159 -7.69 -19.87 -18.91
N VAL A 160 -7.46 -19.93 -20.22
CA VAL A 160 -6.11 -19.95 -20.80
C VAL A 160 -5.81 -18.56 -21.31
N ILE A 161 -5.14 -17.74 -20.49
CA ILE A 161 -4.68 -16.40 -20.87
C ILE A 161 -3.28 -16.56 -21.47
N ILE A 162 -3.16 -16.46 -22.79
CA ILE A 162 -1.86 -16.41 -23.46
C ILE A 162 -1.46 -14.93 -23.56
N PRO A 163 -0.39 -14.48 -22.91
CA PRO A 163 0.04 -13.09 -22.99
C PRO A 163 0.56 -12.81 -24.41
N VAL A 164 -0.21 -12.08 -25.20
CA VAL A 164 0.25 -11.55 -26.49
C VAL A 164 1.14 -10.34 -26.20
N GLU A 165 2.45 -10.46 -26.43
CA GLU A 165 3.38 -9.32 -26.39
C GLU A 165 3.00 -8.31 -27.48
N VAL A 166 2.68 -7.08 -27.10
CA VAL A 166 2.22 -6.01 -28.02
C VAL A 166 3.30 -4.95 -28.19
N PHE A 167 4.07 -4.70 -27.15
CA PHE A 167 4.99 -3.57 -27.08
C PHE A 167 6.27 -3.95 -26.35
N HIS A 168 7.39 -3.60 -26.96
CA HIS A 168 8.74 -3.82 -26.42
C HIS A 168 9.44 -2.49 -26.27
N GLU A 169 9.91 -2.20 -25.06
CA GLU A 169 10.60 -0.96 -24.75
C GLU A 169 11.91 -1.26 -24.07
N VAL A 170 13.01 -0.80 -24.67
CA VAL A 170 14.35 -0.92 -24.11
C VAL A 170 14.82 0.47 -23.70
N GLU A 171 15.15 0.63 -22.42
CA GLU A 171 15.74 1.84 -21.86
C GLU A 171 17.16 1.55 -21.36
N GLU A 172 18.14 2.40 -21.71
CA GLU A 172 19.49 2.36 -21.13
C GLU A 172 19.73 3.62 -20.28
N LYS A 173 19.91 3.44 -18.97
CA LYS A 173 20.31 4.48 -18.03
C LYS A 173 21.80 4.39 -17.76
N VAL A 174 22.47 5.54 -17.72
CA VAL A 174 23.93 5.56 -17.54
C VAL A 174 24.39 6.59 -16.51
N ILE A 175 25.62 6.39 -16.04
CA ILE A 175 26.38 7.39 -15.30
C ILE A 175 27.60 7.74 -16.15
N SER A 176 27.65 8.98 -16.64
CA SER A 176 28.79 9.46 -17.42
C SER A 176 29.94 9.90 -16.54
N CYS A 177 31.13 9.75 -17.08
CA CYS A 177 32.35 10.32 -16.53
C CYS A 177 32.21 11.84 -16.41
N ASN A 178 32.83 12.44 -15.39
CA ASN A 178 32.74 13.87 -15.08
C ASN A 178 31.32 14.40 -14.77
N SER A 179 30.32 13.53 -14.57
CA SER A 179 29.02 13.97 -14.07
C SER A 179 29.07 14.22 -12.57
N ALA A 180 28.38 15.26 -12.12
CA ALA A 180 28.12 15.48 -10.70
C ALA A 180 26.95 14.57 -10.28
N ILE A 181 27.19 13.70 -9.31
CA ILE A 181 26.17 12.81 -8.77
C ILE A 181 26.16 12.83 -7.25
N THR A 182 25.02 12.44 -6.70
CA THR A 182 24.80 12.18 -5.27
C THR A 182 24.49 10.71 -5.08
N ALA A 183 25.21 10.07 -4.17
CA ALA A 183 25.01 8.70 -3.73
C ALA A 183 24.56 8.68 -2.26
N ILE A 184 23.48 7.96 -1.98
CA ILE A 184 22.96 7.74 -0.62
C ILE A 184 23.07 6.26 -0.32
N GLY A 185 23.73 5.92 0.78
CA GLY A 185 23.88 4.52 1.19
C GLY A 185 24.76 4.34 2.40
N LYS A 186 25.23 3.12 2.60
CA LYS A 186 26.09 2.77 3.75
C LYS A 186 27.54 2.95 3.36
N PHE A 187 28.34 3.49 4.25
CA PHE A 187 29.79 3.55 4.05
C PHE A 187 30.52 2.53 4.93
N SER A 188 31.64 2.07 4.41
CA SER A 188 32.59 1.23 5.12
C SER A 188 33.99 1.83 4.94
N LYS A 189 34.83 1.72 5.96
CA LYS A 189 36.22 2.19 5.93
C LYS A 189 37.13 0.99 6.12
N THR A 190 37.85 0.61 5.07
CA THR A 190 38.80 -0.51 5.11
C THR A 190 40.17 0.01 4.71
N ASN A 191 41.18 -0.17 5.57
CA ASN A 191 42.58 0.20 5.31
C ASN A 191 42.77 1.66 4.86
N GLY A 192 42.04 2.60 5.46
CA GLY A 192 42.10 4.03 5.12
C GLY A 192 41.34 4.41 3.83
N LYS A 193 40.81 3.44 3.09
CA LYS A 193 39.96 3.67 1.91
C LYS A 193 38.49 3.72 2.32
N ILE A 194 37.80 4.77 1.91
CA ILE A 194 36.36 4.94 2.13
C ILE A 194 35.62 4.33 0.94
N THR A 195 34.77 3.34 1.22
CA THR A 195 33.89 2.73 0.24
C THR A 195 32.44 3.00 0.61
N VAL A 196 31.62 3.35 -0.38
CA VAL A 196 30.18 3.57 -0.20
C VAL A 196 29.43 2.57 -1.06
N ILE A 197 28.51 1.85 -0.42
CA ILE A 197 27.55 0.97 -1.08
C ILE A 197 26.22 1.74 -1.14
N PRO A 198 25.85 2.30 -2.31
CA PRO A 198 24.68 3.13 -2.45
C PRO A 198 23.39 2.30 -2.49
N ASP A 199 22.38 2.76 -1.75
CA ASP A 199 20.99 2.32 -1.92
C ASP A 199 20.33 3.09 -3.07
N HIS A 200 20.70 4.37 -3.24
CA HIS A 200 20.18 5.27 -4.26
C HIS A 200 21.28 6.14 -4.86
N ILE A 201 21.26 6.31 -6.19
CA ILE A 201 22.14 7.23 -6.94
C ILE A 201 21.28 8.15 -7.80
N GLY A 202 21.60 9.44 -7.84
CA GLY A 202 20.97 10.40 -8.74
C GLY A 202 21.81 11.66 -8.92
N PHE A 203 21.35 12.61 -9.73
CA PHE A 203 22.06 13.88 -9.94
C PHE A 203 22.08 14.80 -8.71
N SER A 204 21.03 14.72 -7.90
CA SER A 204 20.93 15.47 -6.66
C SER A 204 20.09 14.72 -5.63
N LYS A 205 20.34 14.99 -4.35
CA LYS A 205 19.49 14.51 -3.26
C LYS A 205 18.01 14.86 -3.48
N ASN A 206 17.71 16.05 -3.98
CA ASN A 206 16.34 16.49 -4.22
C ASN A 206 15.64 15.70 -5.32
N GLU A 207 16.37 15.26 -6.35
CA GLU A 207 15.82 14.39 -7.40
C GLU A 207 15.42 13.03 -6.82
N ILE A 208 16.33 12.42 -6.05
CA ILE A 208 16.09 11.14 -5.36
C ILE A 208 14.86 11.26 -4.46
N LEU A 209 14.78 12.31 -3.65
CA LEU A 209 13.64 12.56 -2.77
C LEU A 209 12.34 12.82 -3.53
N ARG A 210 12.40 13.44 -4.72
CA ARG A 210 11.21 13.67 -5.56
C ARG A 210 10.66 12.34 -6.08
N HIS A 211 11.52 11.43 -6.52
CA HIS A 211 11.12 10.08 -6.93
C HIS A 211 10.48 9.30 -5.78
N LEU A 212 11.11 9.31 -4.60
CA LEU A 212 10.54 8.67 -3.40
C LEU A 212 9.19 9.29 -2.98
N ARG A 213 9.04 10.62 -3.12
CA ARG A 213 7.79 11.32 -2.78
C ARG A 213 6.65 11.04 -3.75
N LYS A 214 6.92 10.88 -5.05
CA LYS A 214 5.87 10.58 -6.05
C LYS A 214 5.12 9.30 -5.68
N ASN A 215 5.86 8.27 -5.26
CA ASN A 215 5.26 7.02 -4.80
C ASN A 215 4.40 7.21 -3.54
N LEU A 216 4.77 8.14 -2.65
CA LEU A 216 4.02 8.46 -1.44
C LEU A 216 2.69 9.21 -1.71
N GLY A 217 2.65 10.05 -2.75
CA GLY A 217 1.44 10.79 -3.13
C GLY A 217 0.29 9.89 -3.57
N TRP A 218 0.60 8.84 -4.33
CA TRP A 218 -0.37 7.81 -4.73
C TRP A 218 -0.94 7.05 -3.53
N LEU A 219 -0.10 6.77 -2.53
CA LEU A 219 -0.52 6.08 -1.31
C LEU A 219 -1.48 6.91 -0.46
N TRP A 220 -1.32 8.23 -0.44
CA TRP A 220 -2.26 9.12 0.24
C TRP A 220 -3.61 9.19 -0.49
N ALA A 221 -3.58 9.23 -1.82
CA ALA A 221 -4.80 9.21 -2.63
C ALA A 221 -5.59 7.90 -2.45
N THR A 222 -4.92 6.75 -2.43
CA THR A 222 -5.60 5.46 -2.20
C THR A 222 -6.16 5.34 -0.78
N ALA A 223 -5.42 5.81 0.23
CA ALA A 223 -5.91 5.84 1.61
C ALA A 223 -7.17 6.71 1.78
N VAL A 224 -7.22 7.89 1.13
CA VAL A 224 -8.41 8.76 1.14
C VAL A 224 -9.60 8.09 0.47
N ILE A 225 -9.40 7.45 -0.69
CA ILE A 225 -10.46 6.72 -1.40
C ILE A 225 -10.99 5.57 -0.53
N LEU A 226 -10.12 4.75 0.06
CA LEU A 226 -10.52 3.66 0.95
C LEU A 226 -11.24 4.18 2.20
N GLY A 227 -10.79 5.29 2.78
CA GLY A 227 -11.46 5.96 3.88
C GLY A 227 -12.88 6.39 3.53
N CYS A 228 -13.07 7.02 2.36
CA CYS A 228 -14.38 7.47 1.88
C CYS A 228 -15.33 6.31 1.56
N VAL A 229 -14.84 5.22 0.98
CA VAL A 229 -15.66 4.08 0.53
C VAL A 229 -16.01 3.12 1.67
N PHE A 230 -15.09 2.86 2.60
CA PHE A 230 -15.28 1.84 3.62
C PHE A 230 -15.46 2.40 5.03
N VAL A 231 -14.62 3.34 5.45
CA VAL A 231 -14.57 3.82 6.84
C VAL A 231 -15.73 4.79 7.13
N VAL A 232 -15.98 5.76 6.26
CA VAL A 232 -17.04 6.76 6.46
C VAL A 232 -18.44 6.10 6.53
N PRO A 233 -18.82 5.18 5.63
CA PRO A 233 -20.11 4.49 5.73
C PRO A 233 -20.21 3.62 6.99
N ALA A 234 -19.14 2.95 7.40
CA ALA A 234 -19.11 2.16 8.63
C ALA A 234 -19.34 3.03 9.88
N ILE A 235 -18.64 4.17 9.99
CA ILE A 235 -18.82 5.12 11.09
C ILE A 235 -20.24 5.69 11.11
N ARG A 236 -20.79 6.05 9.94
CA ARG A 236 -22.19 6.53 9.81
C ARG A 236 -23.18 5.47 10.30
N ARG A 237 -22.99 4.20 9.94
CA ARG A 237 -23.84 3.09 10.40
C ARG A 237 -23.78 2.91 11.92
N LEU A 238 -22.58 2.97 12.51
CA LEU A 238 -22.39 2.86 13.96
C LEU A 238 -23.05 4.03 14.71
N ARG A 239 -22.89 5.27 14.21
CA ARG A 239 -23.60 6.43 14.77
C ARG A 239 -25.12 6.27 14.71
N LYS A 240 -25.66 5.77 13.59
CA LYS A 240 -27.10 5.51 13.46
C LYS A 240 -27.60 4.48 14.49
N ARG A 241 -26.85 3.40 14.72
CA ARG A 241 -27.18 2.40 15.76
C ARG A 241 -27.19 3.03 17.16
N ARG A 242 -26.14 3.77 17.51
CA ARG A 242 -26.05 4.46 18.80
C ARG A 242 -27.18 5.46 19.03
N ASN A 243 -27.56 6.21 17.99
CA ASN A 243 -28.67 7.16 18.08
C ASN A 243 -30.01 6.46 18.32
N LEU A 244 -30.26 5.33 17.63
CA LEU A 244 -31.45 4.52 17.87
C LEU A 244 -31.47 3.96 19.29
N GLU A 245 -30.35 3.42 19.77
CA GLU A 245 -30.23 2.93 21.16
C GLU A 245 -30.52 4.03 22.18
N ASN A 246 -29.97 5.23 21.98
CA ASN A 246 -30.26 6.38 22.84
C ASN A 246 -31.73 6.79 22.79
N GLN A 247 -32.35 6.76 21.60
CA GLN A 247 -33.78 7.02 21.45
C GLN A 247 -34.61 6.00 22.22
N TYR A 248 -34.31 4.70 22.09
CA TYR A 248 -34.99 3.64 22.85
C TYR A 248 -34.77 3.79 24.36
N ARG A 249 -33.57 4.18 24.80
CA ARG A 249 -33.28 4.45 26.22
C ARG A 249 -34.12 5.61 26.76
N ASN A 250 -34.17 6.72 26.04
CA ASN A 250 -35.00 7.87 26.43
C ASN A 250 -36.48 7.48 26.52
N ILE A 251 -36.99 6.68 25.57
CA ILE A 251 -38.37 6.18 25.63
C ILE A 251 -38.59 5.35 26.89
N ARG A 252 -37.66 4.46 27.26
CA ARG A 252 -37.75 3.64 28.48
C ARG A 252 -37.77 4.47 29.76
N GLU A 253 -36.93 5.51 29.85
CA GLU A 253 -36.85 6.38 31.03
C GLU A 253 -38.09 7.28 31.19
N ASN A 254 -38.84 7.55 30.12
CA ASN A 254 -40.03 8.41 30.14
C ASN A 254 -41.36 7.62 30.17
N ILE A 255 -41.33 6.33 30.51
CA ILE A 255 -42.57 5.55 30.73
C ILE A 255 -43.22 6.06 32.03
N PRO A 256 -44.53 6.42 32.03
CA PRO A 256 -45.17 6.89 33.25
C PRO A 256 -45.15 5.82 34.36
N GLU A 257 -44.93 6.27 35.60
CA GLU A 257 -44.99 5.41 36.78
C GLU A 257 -46.37 4.74 36.85
N GLY A 258 -46.40 3.40 36.76
CA GLY A 258 -47.63 2.64 36.59
C GLY A 258 -47.89 2.12 35.18
N PHE A 259 -46.94 2.20 34.24
CA PHE A 259 -46.98 1.45 32.98
C PHE A 259 -45.89 0.38 32.85
N HIS A 260 -45.01 0.26 33.85
CA HIS A 260 -43.96 -0.75 33.89
C HIS A 260 -44.48 -2.16 34.23
N CYS A 261 -43.80 -3.15 33.68
CA CYS A 261 -43.98 -4.57 33.98
C CYS A 261 -43.81 -4.82 35.48
N VAL A 262 -44.75 -5.52 36.10
CA VAL A 262 -44.71 -5.80 37.55
C VAL A 262 -43.56 -6.74 37.96
N ILE A 263 -42.89 -7.37 36.99
CA ILE A 263 -41.79 -8.33 37.24
C ILE A 263 -40.43 -7.65 37.09
N CYS A 264 -40.11 -7.12 35.90
CA CYS A 264 -38.79 -6.52 35.67
C CYS A 264 -38.70 -5.05 36.06
N LEU A 265 -39.85 -4.36 36.24
CA LEU A 265 -39.95 -2.92 36.51
C LEU A 265 -39.23 -1.99 35.50
N GLU A 266 -38.65 -2.56 34.43
CA GLU A 266 -37.86 -1.83 33.44
C GLU A 266 -38.64 -1.61 32.14
N ASN A 267 -39.30 -2.67 31.62
CA ASN A 267 -40.01 -2.62 30.34
C ASN A 267 -41.49 -2.25 30.53
N PRO A 268 -42.12 -1.59 29.54
CA PRO A 268 -43.56 -1.30 29.61
C PRO A 268 -44.38 -2.58 29.50
N ARG A 269 -45.58 -2.58 30.07
CA ARG A 269 -46.56 -3.68 29.95
C ARG A 269 -47.09 -3.72 28.54
N ASP A 270 -46.70 -4.72 27.74
CA ASP A 270 -47.11 -4.85 26.33
C ASP A 270 -47.81 -6.19 26.05
N THR A 271 -48.10 -7.00 27.07
CA THR A 271 -48.67 -8.34 26.89
C THR A 271 -49.91 -8.55 27.75
N LEU A 272 -51.03 -8.80 27.06
CA LEU A 272 -52.34 -9.14 27.65
C LEU A 272 -52.46 -10.66 27.78
N ILE A 273 -52.79 -11.13 28.98
CA ILE A 273 -52.89 -12.56 29.31
C ILE A 273 -54.33 -13.06 29.15
N GLU A 274 -54.58 -14.09 28.36
CA GLU A 274 -55.90 -14.74 28.24
C GLU A 274 -55.97 -16.06 29.04
N PRO A 275 -57.12 -16.38 29.67
CA PRO A 275 -58.43 -15.72 29.54
C PRO A 275 -58.67 -14.55 30.51
N CYS A 276 -57.77 -14.30 31.47
CA CYS A 276 -58.00 -13.34 32.56
C CYS A 276 -57.96 -11.85 32.16
N LYS A 277 -57.44 -11.54 30.96
CA LYS A 277 -57.30 -10.19 30.37
C LYS A 277 -56.50 -9.19 31.23
N HIS A 278 -55.57 -9.65 32.07
CA HIS A 278 -54.67 -8.76 32.80
C HIS A 278 -53.49 -8.31 31.92
N LEU A 279 -53.31 -6.99 31.78
CA LEU A 279 -52.14 -6.36 31.18
C LEU A 279 -51.19 -5.95 32.31
N CYS A 280 -50.33 -6.88 32.75
CA CYS A 280 -49.46 -6.67 33.93
C CYS A 280 -47.97 -6.90 33.64
N VAL A 281 -47.60 -7.51 32.52
CA VAL A 281 -46.22 -7.92 32.21
C VAL A 281 -45.78 -7.49 30.80
N CYS A 282 -44.46 -7.39 30.61
CA CYS A 282 -43.87 -7.26 29.29
C CYS A 282 -43.70 -8.64 28.63
N ARG A 283 -43.50 -8.66 27.31
CA ARG A 283 -43.37 -9.88 26.52
C ARG A 283 -42.26 -10.80 27.02
N VAL A 284 -41.09 -10.23 27.30
CA VAL A 284 -39.91 -10.96 27.78
C VAL A 284 -40.20 -11.67 29.10
N CYS A 285 -40.90 -11.01 30.03
CA CYS A 285 -41.25 -11.63 31.31
C CYS A 285 -42.40 -12.64 31.16
N CYS A 286 -43.32 -12.43 30.22
CA CYS A 286 -44.46 -13.32 30.00
C CYS A 286 -44.02 -14.70 29.52
N ASP A 287 -42.97 -14.79 28.70
CA ASP A 287 -42.48 -16.07 28.15
C ASP A 287 -41.99 -17.05 29.26
N SER A 288 -41.72 -16.56 30.47
CA SER A 288 -41.31 -17.36 31.63
C SER A 288 -42.43 -17.68 32.63
N LEU A 289 -43.68 -17.35 32.31
CA LEU A 289 -44.83 -17.51 33.21
C LEU A 289 -45.81 -18.56 32.71
N ASN A 290 -46.33 -19.36 33.64
CA ASN A 290 -47.42 -20.31 33.38
C ASN A 290 -48.77 -19.85 33.95
N GLN A 291 -48.75 -18.84 34.83
CA GLN A 291 -49.94 -18.30 35.50
C GLN A 291 -49.85 -16.77 35.59
N CYS A 292 -51.02 -16.11 35.59
CA CYS A 292 -51.11 -14.67 35.75
C CYS A 292 -50.61 -14.23 37.14
N PRO A 293 -49.65 -13.29 37.25
CA PRO A 293 -49.17 -12.79 38.55
C PRO A 293 -50.24 -12.13 39.41
N VAL A 294 -51.32 -11.62 38.79
CA VAL A 294 -52.38 -10.88 39.48
C VAL A 294 -53.46 -11.82 40.03
N CYS A 295 -54.00 -12.72 39.19
CA CYS A 295 -55.14 -13.56 39.55
C CYS A 295 -54.85 -15.07 39.60
N ARG A 296 -53.61 -15.48 39.32
CA ARG A 296 -53.14 -16.88 39.30
C ARG A 296 -53.86 -17.80 38.29
N ALA A 297 -54.68 -17.24 37.40
CA ALA A 297 -55.27 -17.99 36.30
C ALA A 297 -54.18 -18.54 35.36
N GLY A 298 -54.37 -19.77 34.88
CA GLY A 298 -53.46 -20.37 33.89
C GLY A 298 -53.46 -19.58 32.58
N ILE A 299 -52.27 -19.37 32.03
CA ILE A 299 -52.10 -18.65 30.76
C ILE A 299 -52.41 -19.61 29.62
N GLN A 300 -53.41 -19.28 28.79
CA GLN A 300 -53.77 -20.06 27.61
C GLN A 300 -53.24 -19.41 26.33
N ASN A 301 -53.44 -18.10 26.20
CA ASN A 301 -52.98 -17.29 25.08
C ASN A 301 -52.43 -15.95 25.56
N THR A 302 -51.61 -15.30 24.72
CA THR A 302 -51.05 -13.97 24.99
C THR A 302 -51.24 -13.08 23.77
N ILE A 303 -51.71 -11.85 23.97
CA ILE A 303 -51.89 -10.85 22.92
C ILE A 303 -50.92 -9.71 23.18
N ARG A 304 -50.17 -9.30 22.16
CA ARG A 304 -49.25 -8.17 22.25
C ARG A 304 -49.96 -6.86 21.93
N ILE A 305 -49.85 -5.89 22.82
CA ILE A 305 -50.41 -4.55 22.68
C ILE A 305 -49.30 -3.59 22.27
N TYR A 306 -49.55 -2.82 21.22
CA TYR A 306 -48.69 -1.71 20.79
C TYR A 306 -49.34 -0.40 21.20
N TYR A 307 -48.60 0.45 21.90
CA TYR A 307 -49.04 1.81 22.21
C TYR A 307 -48.83 2.69 20.96
N PRO A 308 -49.82 3.51 20.57
CA PRO A 308 -49.70 4.44 19.45
C PRO A 308 -48.69 5.56 19.72
#